data_AF-A0A7W2RWX8-F1
#
_entry.id   AF-A0A7W2RWX8-F1
#
_cell.length_a   1.000
_cell.length_b   1.000
_cell.length_c   1.000
_cell.angle_alpha   90.00
_cell.angle_beta   90.00
_cell.angle_gamma   90.00
#
_symmetry.space_group_name_H-M   'P 1'
#
loop_
_entity.id
_entity.type
_entity.pdbx_description
1 polymer ?
#
loop_
_entity_poly.entity_id
_entity_poly.type
_entity_poly.pdbx_seq_one_letter_code
_entity_poly.pdbx_strand_id
1 'polypeptide(L)'
;MLEIDDKVLADIRRGFSIPAQPSLLRKLQKIMAEDEPDLNVLADIISQDVAVASIILKTINSPHYGLSRSISDIHKSVHYIGLNGINSLVTNTLIKSSFDQKDCSIALEDFWDSATHIAHTCVHIGKKLKEGTSKDKLFSLGLFHDCGIPIMAMKYSNYTETYELAYNTASKTLPLIEDEFYGVSHATIGYYVASSWRLPKDICTLILVHHDRDFLKMKNSRPQEIYYAILKLAENLVHNHRHSQNSADWPYVQEMIFTLLDIDEDNYQDYLEDTESCHLEED
;
A
#
# COMPACT_ATOMS: atom_id res chain seq x y z
N MET A 1 -19.98 -6.59 -6.44
CA MET A 1 -18.73 -6.57 -7.20
C MET A 1 -18.86 -5.45 -8.21
N LEU A 2 -18.15 -4.33 -8.02
CA LEU A 2 -18.09 -3.26 -9.01
C LEU A 2 -17.42 -3.83 -10.26
N GLU A 3 -18.20 -4.13 -11.31
CA GLU A 3 -17.63 -4.47 -12.61
C GLU A 3 -17.13 -3.19 -13.25
N ILE A 4 -15.81 -3.13 -13.40
CA ILE A 4 -15.12 -2.02 -14.02
C ILE A 4 -14.93 -2.35 -15.50
N ASP A 5 -15.67 -1.65 -16.37
CA ASP A 5 -15.68 -1.82 -17.82
C ASP A 5 -14.50 -1.07 -18.50
N ASP A 6 -14.04 -1.56 -19.66
CA ASP A 6 -12.98 -0.99 -20.50
C ASP A 6 -13.26 0.47 -20.91
N LYS A 7 -14.53 0.87 -20.90
CA LYS A 7 -14.96 2.24 -21.13
C LYS A 7 -14.58 3.17 -19.98
N VAL A 8 -14.72 2.73 -18.73
CA VAL A 8 -14.32 3.50 -17.53
C VAL A 8 -12.80 3.68 -17.51
N LEU A 9 -12.06 2.64 -17.92
CA LEU A 9 -10.62 2.68 -18.17
C LEU A 9 -10.22 3.75 -19.19
N ALA A 10 -10.93 3.81 -20.32
CA ALA A 10 -10.64 4.78 -21.37
C ALA A 10 -10.93 6.21 -20.92
N ASP A 11 -12.01 6.43 -20.17
CA ASP A 11 -12.40 7.75 -19.68
C ASP A 11 -11.47 8.24 -18.55
N ILE A 12 -11.01 7.34 -17.66
CA ILE A 12 -9.99 7.67 -16.66
C ILE A 12 -8.67 8.00 -17.33
N ARG A 13 -8.23 7.25 -18.35
CA ARG A 13 -6.99 7.57 -19.09
C ARG A 13 -7.05 8.90 -19.86
N ARG A 14 -8.25 9.36 -20.23
CA ARG A 14 -8.44 10.67 -20.88
C ARG A 14 -8.41 11.82 -19.89
N GLY A 15 -8.82 11.58 -18.64
CA GLY A 15 -8.90 12.60 -17.60
C GLY A 15 -7.73 12.61 -16.61
N PHE A 16 -7.05 11.49 -16.40
CA PHE A 16 -5.96 11.32 -15.43
C PHE A 16 -4.72 10.79 -16.14
N SER A 17 -3.58 11.41 -15.86
CA SER A 17 -2.27 10.93 -16.34
C SER A 17 -1.71 9.92 -15.33
N ILE A 18 -1.97 8.64 -15.56
CA ILE A 18 -1.30 7.57 -14.82
C ILE A 18 0.19 7.58 -15.20
N PRO A 19 1.14 7.66 -14.25
CA PRO A 19 2.55 7.67 -14.57
C PRO A 19 2.92 6.42 -15.37
N ALA A 20 3.80 6.63 -16.36
CA ALA A 20 4.24 5.54 -17.22
C ALA A 20 4.94 4.48 -16.37
N GLN A 21 4.58 3.21 -16.59
CA GLN A 21 5.21 2.11 -15.88
C GLN A 21 6.73 2.13 -16.11
N PRO A 22 7.56 2.20 -15.04
CA PRO A 22 9.01 2.26 -15.18
C PRO A 22 9.58 1.10 -15.98
N SER A 23 10.57 1.35 -16.83
CA SER A 23 11.14 0.34 -17.72
C SER A 23 11.74 -0.84 -16.97
N LEU A 24 12.30 -0.60 -15.80
CA LEU A 24 12.83 -1.63 -14.93
C LEU A 24 11.73 -2.58 -14.45
N LEU A 25 10.59 -2.04 -14.01
CA LEU A 25 9.43 -2.84 -13.60
C LEU A 25 8.89 -3.68 -14.76
N ARG A 26 8.82 -3.13 -15.98
CA ARG A 26 8.43 -3.89 -17.18
C ARG A 26 9.36 -5.05 -17.48
N LYS A 27 10.69 -4.85 -17.36
CA LYS A 27 11.68 -5.92 -17.57
C LYS A 27 11.52 -7.02 -16.52
N LEU A 28 11.37 -6.63 -15.26
CA LEU A 28 11.16 -7.54 -14.13
C LEU A 28 9.90 -8.39 -14.35
N GLN A 29 8.78 -7.76 -14.72
CA GLN A 29 7.52 -8.47 -14.98
C GLN A 29 7.59 -9.42 -16.16
N LYS A 30 8.42 -9.13 -17.17
CA LYS A 30 8.64 -10.04 -18.28
C LYS A 30 9.28 -11.33 -17.80
N ILE A 31 10.32 -11.24 -16.97
CA ILE A 31 11.03 -12.40 -16.41
C ILE A 31 10.11 -13.22 -15.51
N MET A 32 9.31 -12.56 -14.68
CA MET A 32 8.34 -13.24 -13.82
C MET A 32 7.24 -14.00 -14.57
N ALA A 33 6.99 -13.64 -15.83
CA ALA A 33 5.98 -14.28 -16.67
C ALA A 33 6.53 -15.49 -17.45
N GLU A 34 7.83 -15.79 -17.33
CA GLU A 34 8.45 -16.97 -17.93
C GLU A 34 8.09 -18.23 -17.12
N ASP A 35 8.01 -19.39 -17.78
CA ASP A 35 7.68 -20.66 -17.12
C ASP A 35 8.72 -21.04 -16.05
N GLU A 36 9.98 -20.66 -16.28
CA GLU A 36 11.11 -20.83 -15.36
C GLU A 36 11.87 -19.50 -15.20
N PRO A 37 11.45 -18.61 -14.28
CA PRO A 37 12.10 -17.32 -14.06
C PRO A 37 13.54 -17.47 -13.54
N ASP A 38 14.52 -16.85 -14.22
CA ASP A 38 15.92 -16.84 -13.78
C ASP A 38 16.23 -15.64 -12.86
N LEU A 39 16.47 -15.95 -11.58
CA LEU A 39 16.85 -14.96 -10.57
C LEU A 39 18.20 -14.26 -10.85
N ASN A 40 19.11 -14.89 -11.60
CA ASN A 40 20.38 -14.26 -11.96
C ASN A 40 20.17 -13.15 -12.99
N VAL A 41 19.31 -13.39 -13.99
CA VAL A 41 18.92 -12.36 -14.97
C VAL A 41 18.25 -11.18 -14.28
N LEU A 42 17.39 -11.47 -13.29
CA LEU A 42 16.77 -10.43 -12.48
C LEU A 42 17.80 -9.62 -11.67
N ALA A 43 18.74 -10.30 -11.02
CA ALA A 43 19.81 -9.66 -10.28
C ALA A 43 20.71 -8.79 -11.19
N ASP A 44 21.05 -9.26 -12.39
CA ASP A 44 21.84 -8.50 -13.37
C ASP A 44 21.14 -7.20 -13.80
N ILE A 45 19.81 -7.26 -13.95
CA ILE A 45 19.00 -6.09 -14.31
C ILE A 45 18.91 -5.10 -13.15
N ILE A 46 18.73 -5.57 -11.92
CA ILE A 46 18.68 -4.73 -10.72
C ILE A 46 20.04 -4.07 -10.47
N SER A 47 21.14 -4.81 -10.68
CA SER A 47 22.51 -4.31 -10.54
C SER A 47 22.82 -3.08 -11.39
N GLN A 48 22.09 -2.90 -12.51
CA GLN A 48 22.25 -1.76 -13.42
C GLN A 48 21.57 -0.49 -12.90
N ASP A 49 20.68 -0.60 -11.92
CA ASP A 49 19.98 0.52 -11.29
C ASP A 49 20.47 0.73 -9.86
N VAL A 50 21.37 1.69 -9.68
CA VAL A 50 22.02 1.96 -8.39
C VAL A 50 21.01 2.32 -7.30
N ALA A 51 19.93 3.01 -7.63
CA ALA A 51 18.92 3.42 -6.65
C ALA A 51 18.16 2.20 -6.14
N VAL A 52 17.68 1.35 -7.04
CA VAL A 52 16.95 0.12 -6.70
C VAL A 52 17.85 -0.89 -6.00
N ALA A 53 19.09 -1.09 -6.48
CA ALA A 53 20.05 -1.97 -5.83
C ALA A 53 20.39 -1.52 -4.40
N SER A 54 20.56 -0.21 -4.19
CA SER A 54 20.82 0.35 -2.87
C SER A 54 19.65 0.13 -1.91
N ILE A 55 18.42 0.25 -2.39
CA ILE A 55 17.22 0.01 -1.59
C ILE A 55 17.12 -1.47 -1.22
N ILE A 56 17.31 -2.39 -2.17
CA ILE A 56 17.31 -3.83 -1.87
C ILE A 56 18.38 -4.19 -0.85
N LEU A 57 19.60 -3.64 -0.98
CA LEU A 57 20.68 -3.85 -0.01
C LEU A 57 20.36 -3.24 1.36
N LYS A 58 19.73 -2.07 1.44
CA LYS A 58 19.26 -1.51 2.72
C LYS A 58 18.18 -2.40 3.35
N THR A 59 17.19 -2.80 2.56
CA THR A 59 16.06 -3.63 3.00
C THR A 59 16.54 -4.96 3.56
N ILE A 60 17.38 -5.70 2.83
CA ILE A 60 17.86 -7.02 3.27
C ILE A 60 18.74 -6.94 4.53
N ASN A 61 19.41 -5.81 4.74
CA ASN A 61 20.26 -5.58 5.92
C ASN A 61 19.52 -4.96 7.10
N SER A 62 18.22 -4.66 6.96
CA SER A 62 17.41 -4.16 8.06
C SER A 62 17.21 -5.22 9.16
N PRO A 63 16.96 -4.82 10.41
CA PRO A 63 16.65 -5.74 11.51
C PRO A 63 15.53 -6.74 11.16
N HIS A 64 14.63 -6.36 10.25
CA HIS A 64 13.53 -7.20 9.76
C HIS A 64 13.97 -8.59 9.27
N TYR A 65 15.13 -8.69 8.60
CA TYR A 65 15.62 -9.96 8.05
C TYR A 65 16.52 -10.73 9.01
N GLY A 66 16.87 -10.15 10.16
CA GLY A 66 17.59 -10.84 11.24
C GLY A 66 18.93 -11.45 10.83
N LEU A 67 19.60 -10.85 9.83
CA LEU A 67 20.86 -11.39 9.32
C LEU A 67 21.99 -11.17 10.32
N SER A 68 22.75 -12.23 10.59
CA SER A 68 23.92 -12.19 11.49
C SER A 68 25.10 -11.41 10.89
N ARG A 69 25.12 -11.21 9.58
CA ARG A 69 26.11 -10.42 8.83
C ARG A 69 25.43 -9.70 7.69
N SER A 70 25.90 -8.49 7.40
CA SER A 70 25.39 -7.72 6.26
C SER A 70 25.74 -8.38 4.92
N ILE A 71 24.79 -8.31 3.99
CA ILE A 71 24.94 -8.71 2.59
C ILE A 71 25.24 -7.46 1.76
N SER A 72 26.32 -7.49 0.99
CA SER A 72 26.69 -6.43 0.04
C SER A 72 26.53 -6.84 -1.43
N ASP A 73 26.13 -8.08 -1.68
CA ASP A 73 26.03 -8.68 -3.01
C ASP A 73 24.56 -8.79 -3.43
N ILE A 74 24.22 -8.14 -4.54
CA ILE A 74 22.84 -8.05 -5.02
C ILE A 74 22.29 -9.39 -5.52
N HIS A 75 23.12 -10.27 -6.09
CA HIS A 75 22.67 -11.60 -6.49
C HIS A 75 22.28 -12.40 -5.25
N LYS A 76 23.09 -12.37 -4.20
CA LYS A 76 22.74 -13.00 -2.92
C LYS A 76 21.48 -12.42 -2.31
N SER A 77 21.29 -11.10 -2.37
CA SER A 77 20.06 -10.45 -1.89
C SER A 77 18.82 -10.91 -2.66
N VAL A 78 18.89 -10.95 -3.99
CA VAL A 78 17.79 -11.41 -4.85
C VAL A 78 17.44 -12.87 -4.59
N HIS A 79 18.43 -13.75 -4.45
CA HIS A 79 18.21 -15.15 -4.10
C HIS A 79 17.63 -15.32 -2.69
N TYR A 80 18.07 -14.51 -1.72
CA TYR A 80 17.57 -14.58 -0.35
C TYR A 80 16.13 -14.10 -0.23
N ILE A 81 15.81 -12.96 -0.85
CA ILE A 81 14.46 -12.37 -0.82
C ILE A 81 13.49 -13.19 -1.68
N GLY A 82 13.98 -13.74 -2.79
CA GLY A 82 13.19 -14.46 -3.77
C GLY A 82 12.40 -13.55 -4.72
N LEU A 83 11.86 -14.17 -5.77
CA LEU A 83 11.25 -13.46 -6.90
C LEU A 83 10.11 -12.52 -6.48
N ASN A 84 9.20 -13.00 -5.64
CA ASN A 84 8.00 -12.26 -5.23
C ASN A 84 8.37 -11.05 -4.35
N GLY A 85 9.25 -11.25 -3.37
CA GLY A 85 9.70 -10.16 -2.51
C GLY A 85 10.47 -9.09 -3.29
N ILE A 86 11.32 -9.49 -4.25
CA ILE A 86 12.01 -8.54 -5.14
C ILE A 86 11.01 -7.78 -6.01
N ASN A 87 10.03 -8.46 -6.61
CA ASN A 87 8.99 -7.78 -7.37
C ASN A 87 8.26 -6.74 -6.53
N SER A 88 7.85 -7.10 -5.31
CA SER A 88 7.20 -6.17 -4.38
C SER A 88 8.12 -4.99 -4.07
N LEU A 89 9.37 -5.20 -3.64
CA LEU A 89 10.29 -4.12 -3.28
C LEU A 89 10.60 -3.18 -4.45
N VAL A 90 10.85 -3.73 -5.64
CA VAL A 90 11.12 -2.95 -6.84
C VAL A 90 9.88 -2.16 -7.26
N THR A 91 8.70 -2.78 -7.24
CA THR A 91 7.43 -2.10 -7.53
C THR A 91 7.23 -0.94 -6.56
N ASN A 92 7.32 -1.20 -5.25
CA ASN A 92 7.18 -0.23 -4.17
C ASN A 92 8.11 0.98 -4.33
N THR A 93 9.36 0.73 -4.68
CA THR A 93 10.37 1.78 -4.90
C THR A 93 10.05 2.62 -6.12
N LEU A 94 9.78 1.95 -7.24
CA LEU A 94 9.60 2.61 -8.53
C LEU A 94 8.26 3.36 -8.59
N ILE A 95 7.28 2.99 -7.76
CA ILE A 95 6.04 3.74 -7.62
C ILE A 95 6.34 5.14 -7.14
N LYS A 96 7.00 5.26 -5.98
CA LYS A 96 7.26 6.55 -5.35
C LYS A 96 8.00 7.50 -6.28
N SER A 97 9.00 6.98 -7.00
CA SER A 97 9.79 7.76 -7.95
C SER A 97 9.06 8.14 -9.24
N SER A 98 7.88 7.58 -9.50
CA SER A 98 7.06 7.94 -10.66
C SER A 98 6.20 9.20 -10.43
N PHE A 99 6.18 9.73 -9.19
CA PHE A 99 5.48 10.96 -8.84
C PHE A 99 6.49 12.08 -8.61
N ASP A 100 6.25 13.24 -9.21
CA ASP A 100 7.08 14.44 -9.04
C ASP A 100 6.35 15.44 -8.15
N GLN A 101 7.01 15.89 -7.08
CA GLN A 101 6.44 16.85 -6.13
C GLN A 101 5.98 18.15 -6.82
N LYS A 102 6.64 18.57 -7.90
CA LYS A 102 6.25 19.80 -8.61
C LYS A 102 4.86 19.73 -9.26
N ASP A 103 4.41 18.50 -9.53
CA ASP A 103 3.16 18.25 -10.23
C ASP A 103 2.01 17.95 -9.26
N CYS A 104 2.28 17.79 -7.95
CA CYS A 104 1.29 17.41 -6.93
C CYS A 104 0.94 18.56 -5.98
N SER A 105 -0.35 18.73 -5.67
CA SER A 105 -0.80 19.74 -4.70
C SER A 105 -0.51 19.38 -3.23
N ILE A 106 -0.27 18.11 -2.93
CA ILE A 106 0.03 17.58 -1.59
C ILE A 106 1.54 17.37 -1.41
N ALA A 107 2.00 17.33 -0.16
CA ALA A 107 3.36 16.89 0.17
C ALA A 107 3.49 15.37 -0.03
N LEU A 108 4.22 14.96 -1.06
CA LEU A 108 4.44 13.55 -1.39
C LEU A 108 5.29 12.84 -0.35
N GLU A 109 6.23 13.54 0.28
CA GLU A 109 7.07 12.99 1.36
C GLU A 109 6.20 12.51 2.53
N ASP A 110 5.41 13.41 3.11
CA ASP A 110 4.46 13.09 4.20
C ASP A 110 3.49 11.96 3.83
N PHE A 111 2.98 11.99 2.59
CA PHE A 111 2.10 10.94 2.06
C PHE A 111 2.79 9.58 2.04
N TRP A 112 3.99 9.51 1.45
CA TRP A 112 4.71 8.25 1.33
C TRP A 112 5.22 7.73 2.67
N ASP A 113 5.54 8.60 3.61
CA ASP A 113 5.91 8.23 4.97
C ASP A 113 4.71 7.62 5.71
N SER A 114 3.52 8.25 5.60
CA SER A 114 2.27 7.68 6.12
C SER A 114 1.98 6.29 5.55
N ALA A 115 2.03 6.16 4.23
CA ALA A 115 1.77 4.89 3.56
C ALA A 115 2.79 3.80 3.95
N THR A 116 4.06 4.20 4.16
CA THR A 116 5.12 3.29 4.61
C THR A 116 4.87 2.83 6.04
N HIS A 117 4.51 3.73 6.95
CA HIS A 117 4.14 3.37 8.31
C HIS A 117 2.97 2.37 8.34
N ILE A 118 1.91 2.64 7.59
CA ILE A 118 0.76 1.72 7.47
C ILE A 118 1.19 0.35 6.91
N ALA A 119 2.07 0.32 5.91
CA ALA A 119 2.62 -0.91 5.36
C ALA A 119 3.40 -1.74 6.40
N HIS A 120 4.26 -1.10 7.19
CA HIS A 120 4.99 -1.76 8.27
C HIS A 120 4.07 -2.26 9.37
N THR A 121 3.10 -1.45 9.79
CA THR A 121 2.08 -1.84 10.79
C THR A 121 1.24 -3.01 10.31
N CYS A 122 0.84 -3.05 9.03
CA CYS A 122 0.14 -4.20 8.44
C CYS A 122 0.97 -5.48 8.59
N VAL A 123 2.27 -5.42 8.28
CA VAL A 123 3.18 -6.58 8.41
C VAL A 123 3.37 -6.98 9.87
N HIS A 124 3.46 -6.01 10.78
CA HIS A 124 3.60 -6.25 12.22
C HIS A 124 2.38 -6.99 12.79
N ILE A 125 1.18 -6.47 12.54
CA ILE A 125 -0.08 -7.12 12.93
C ILE A 125 -0.14 -8.54 12.34
N GLY A 126 0.12 -8.66 11.04
CA GLY A 126 0.08 -9.95 10.34
C GLY A 126 1.01 -11.01 10.92
N LYS A 127 2.17 -10.63 11.49
CA LYS A 127 3.11 -11.54 12.17
C LYS A 127 2.57 -12.06 13.51
N LYS A 128 1.76 -11.28 14.22
CA LYS A 128 1.16 -11.68 15.50
C LYS A 128 -0.08 -12.55 15.32
N LEU A 129 -0.72 -12.49 14.14
CA LEU A 129 -1.89 -13.29 13.80
C LEU A 129 -1.52 -14.73 13.38
N LYS A 130 -2.43 -15.68 13.64
CA LYS A 130 -2.26 -17.11 13.30
C LYS A 130 -2.64 -17.45 11.85
N GLU A 131 -3.14 -16.48 11.09
CA GLU A 131 -3.83 -16.67 9.79
C GLU A 131 -2.90 -16.85 8.57
N GLY A 132 -1.59 -17.07 8.78
CA GLY A 132 -0.66 -17.41 7.68
C GLY A 132 -0.60 -16.38 6.55
N THR A 133 -0.62 -15.09 6.90
CA THR A 133 -0.63 -13.99 5.92
C THR A 133 0.73 -13.82 5.21
N SER A 134 0.70 -13.45 3.93
CA SER A 134 1.90 -13.07 3.19
C SER A 134 2.32 -11.65 3.56
N LYS A 135 3.55 -11.51 4.08
CA LYS A 135 4.18 -10.23 4.45
C LYS A 135 4.29 -9.28 3.25
N ASP A 136 4.71 -9.79 2.09
CA ASP A 136 4.86 -8.99 0.87
C ASP A 136 3.53 -8.38 0.42
N LYS A 137 2.45 -9.17 0.53
CA LYS A 137 1.09 -8.69 0.24
C LYS A 137 0.61 -7.65 1.24
N LEU A 138 0.85 -7.85 2.53
CA LEU A 138 0.50 -6.89 3.58
C LEU A 138 1.22 -5.55 3.39
N PHE A 139 2.53 -5.61 3.13
CA PHE A 139 3.32 -4.43 2.87
C PHE A 139 2.84 -3.70 1.60
N SER A 140 2.60 -4.44 0.51
CA SER A 140 2.10 -3.86 -0.74
C SER A 140 0.72 -3.22 -0.53
N LEU A 141 -0.19 -3.89 0.18
CA LEU A 141 -1.52 -3.34 0.47
C LEU A 141 -1.44 -2.03 1.25
N GLY A 142 -0.69 -2.01 2.37
CA GLY A 142 -0.54 -0.81 3.18
C GLY A 142 0.17 0.33 2.44
N LEU A 143 1.13 0.03 1.55
CA LEU A 143 1.80 1.07 0.77
C LEU A 143 0.91 1.67 -0.33
N PHE A 144 -0.02 0.89 -0.88
CA PHE A 144 -0.75 1.26 -2.10
C PHE A 144 -2.25 1.50 -1.94
N HIS A 145 -2.84 1.25 -0.77
CA HIS A 145 -4.27 1.51 -0.53
C HIS A 145 -4.69 2.90 -1.02
N ASP A 146 -3.86 3.91 -0.74
CA ASP A 146 -4.12 5.30 -1.11
C ASP A 146 -3.36 5.79 -2.35
N CYS A 147 -2.80 4.91 -3.19
CA CYS A 147 -1.98 5.34 -4.34
C CYS A 147 -2.72 6.18 -5.39
N GLY A 148 -4.05 6.27 -5.32
CA GLY A 148 -4.84 7.19 -6.13
C GLY A 148 -4.79 8.65 -5.66
N ILE A 149 -4.49 8.90 -4.38
CA ILE A 149 -4.47 10.26 -3.79
C ILE A 149 -3.44 11.17 -4.50
N PRO A 150 -2.18 10.75 -4.72
CA PRO A 150 -1.24 11.55 -5.51
C PRO A 150 -1.72 11.82 -6.94
N ILE A 151 -2.41 10.87 -7.58
CA ILE A 151 -2.94 11.06 -8.95
C ILE A 151 -4.06 12.09 -8.97
N MET A 152 -4.92 12.09 -7.95
CA MET A 152 -5.95 13.12 -7.77
C MET A 152 -5.29 14.49 -7.54
N ALA A 153 -4.27 14.55 -6.68
CA ALA A 153 -3.50 15.77 -6.38
C ALA A 153 -2.68 16.30 -7.57
N MET A 154 -2.29 15.44 -8.51
CA MET A 154 -1.66 15.86 -9.77
C MET A 154 -2.63 16.54 -10.73
N LYS A 155 -3.89 16.12 -10.70
CA LYS A 155 -4.92 16.61 -11.61
C LYS A 155 -5.62 17.85 -11.08
N TYR A 156 -5.90 17.88 -9.78
CA TYR A 156 -6.72 18.90 -9.14
C TYR A 156 -5.86 19.73 -8.19
N SER A 157 -5.56 20.97 -8.56
CA SER A 157 -4.70 21.86 -7.76
C SER A 157 -5.28 22.20 -6.38
N ASN A 158 -6.60 22.11 -6.22
CA ASN A 158 -7.32 22.35 -4.96
C ASN A 158 -7.56 21.06 -4.15
N TYR A 159 -6.95 19.94 -4.54
CA TYR A 159 -7.20 18.65 -3.89
C TYR A 159 -6.79 18.65 -2.41
N THR A 160 -5.78 19.43 -2.03
CA THR A 160 -5.38 19.63 -0.62
C THR A 160 -6.55 20.14 0.23
N GLU A 161 -7.37 21.06 -0.29
CA GLU A 161 -8.56 21.56 0.41
C GLU A 161 -9.64 20.48 0.57
N THR A 162 -9.73 19.56 -0.41
CA THR A 162 -10.64 18.41 -0.34
C THR A 162 -10.21 17.43 0.74
N TYR A 163 -8.91 17.17 0.82
CA TYR A 163 -8.30 16.31 1.83
C TYR A 163 -8.50 16.89 3.24
N GLU A 164 -8.26 18.19 3.42
CA GLU A 164 -8.52 18.91 4.66
C GLU A 164 -10.00 18.93 5.04
N LEU A 165 -10.90 19.08 4.08
CA LEU A 165 -12.35 19.03 4.33
C LEU A 165 -12.78 17.66 4.88
N ALA A 166 -12.28 16.57 4.28
CA ALA A 166 -12.54 15.21 4.75
C ALA A 166 -12.04 15.00 6.18
N TYR A 167 -10.82 15.47 6.46
CA TYR A 167 -10.23 15.40 7.80
C TYR A 167 -11.08 16.13 8.86
N ASN A 168 -11.64 17.29 8.51
CA ASN A 168 -12.46 18.10 9.42
C ASN A 168 -13.94 17.69 9.44
N THR A 169 -14.37 16.70 8.64
CA THR A 169 -15.77 16.30 8.51
C THR A 169 -15.94 14.81 8.82
N ALA A 170 -15.95 14.46 10.10
CA ALA A 170 -16.04 13.06 10.57
C ALA A 170 -17.23 12.25 10.01
N SER A 171 -18.29 12.92 9.54
CA SER A 171 -19.47 12.27 8.97
C SER A 171 -19.31 11.80 7.52
N LYS A 172 -18.31 12.29 6.78
CA LYS A 172 -18.08 11.93 5.37
C LYS A 172 -16.69 11.33 5.19
N THR A 173 -16.59 10.26 4.41
CA THR A 173 -15.30 9.71 3.98
C THR A 173 -14.72 10.54 2.84
N LEU A 174 -13.40 10.52 2.68
CA LEU A 174 -12.72 11.18 1.57
C LEU A 174 -13.29 10.74 0.19
N PRO A 175 -13.51 9.43 -0.10
CA PRO A 175 -14.12 9.00 -1.35
C PRO A 175 -15.47 9.65 -1.65
N LEU A 176 -16.33 9.84 -0.64
CA LEU A 176 -17.64 10.47 -0.85
C LEU A 176 -17.50 11.94 -1.26
N ILE A 177 -16.57 12.66 -0.64
CA ILE A 177 -16.31 14.07 -0.97
C ILE A 177 -15.68 14.17 -2.37
N GLU A 178 -14.78 13.27 -2.71
CA GLU A 178 -14.17 13.20 -4.05
C GLU A 178 -15.19 12.89 -5.14
N ASP A 179 -16.11 11.95 -4.90
CA ASP A 179 -17.19 11.64 -5.83
C ASP A 179 -18.11 12.86 -6.02
N GLU A 180 -18.40 13.63 -4.94
CA GLU A 180 -19.19 14.86 -5.01
C GLU A 180 -18.49 15.98 -5.82
N PHE A 181 -17.18 16.15 -5.67
CA PHE A 181 -16.44 17.24 -6.32
C PHE A 181 -15.89 16.90 -7.70
N TYR A 182 -15.50 15.64 -7.91
CA TYR A 182 -14.72 15.20 -9.09
C TYR A 182 -15.41 14.09 -9.87
N GLY A 183 -16.47 13.48 -9.34
CA GLY A 183 -17.17 12.35 -9.95
C GLY A 183 -16.37 11.05 -9.97
N VAL A 184 -15.29 10.98 -9.18
CA VAL A 184 -14.46 9.78 -9.00
C VAL A 184 -13.65 9.89 -7.71
N SER A 185 -13.47 8.76 -7.02
CA SER A 185 -12.67 8.63 -5.81
C SER A 185 -11.24 8.14 -6.05
N HIS A 186 -10.34 8.47 -5.12
CA HIS A 186 -8.97 7.97 -5.15
C HIS A 186 -8.90 6.45 -5.08
N ALA A 187 -9.81 5.76 -4.38
CA ALA A 187 -9.85 4.30 -4.32
C ALA A 187 -10.07 3.69 -5.72
N THR A 188 -10.96 4.31 -6.49
CA THR A 188 -11.20 3.95 -7.90
C THR A 188 -9.95 4.18 -8.74
N ILE A 189 -9.32 5.34 -8.63
CA ILE A 189 -8.08 5.65 -9.37
C ILE A 189 -6.92 4.71 -8.96
N GLY A 190 -6.77 4.46 -7.67
CA GLY A 190 -5.75 3.59 -7.09
C GLY A 190 -5.86 2.15 -7.61
N TYR A 191 -7.08 1.62 -7.75
CA TYR A 191 -7.32 0.32 -8.40
C TYR A 191 -6.70 0.27 -9.81
N TYR A 192 -6.85 1.32 -10.61
CA TYR A 192 -6.30 1.36 -11.96
C TYR A 192 -4.79 1.53 -12.00
N VAL A 193 -4.23 2.36 -11.12
CA VAL A 193 -2.78 2.50 -11.00
C VAL A 193 -2.18 1.13 -10.65
N ALA A 194 -2.65 0.52 -9.56
CA ALA A 194 -2.22 -0.79 -9.10
C ALA A 194 -2.37 -1.87 -10.19
N SER A 195 -3.52 -1.91 -10.87
CA SER A 195 -3.78 -2.88 -11.94
C SER A 195 -2.90 -2.64 -13.16
N SER A 196 -2.70 -1.38 -13.55
CA SER A 196 -1.83 -1.03 -14.69
C SER A 196 -0.38 -1.42 -14.43
N TRP A 197 0.03 -1.43 -13.16
CA TRP A 197 1.37 -1.83 -12.74
C TRP A 197 1.43 -3.29 -12.30
N ARG A 198 0.38 -4.06 -12.58
CA ARG A 198 0.26 -5.52 -12.40
C ARG A 198 0.49 -5.98 -10.97
N LEU A 199 0.00 -5.22 -9.99
CA LEU A 199 -0.14 -5.75 -8.64
C LEU A 199 -1.09 -6.96 -8.64
N PRO A 200 -0.97 -7.86 -7.65
CA PRO A 200 -1.88 -8.99 -7.53
C PRO A 200 -3.35 -8.52 -7.51
N LYS A 201 -4.22 -9.22 -8.26
CA LYS A 201 -5.63 -8.81 -8.44
C LYS A 201 -6.39 -8.66 -7.11
N ASP A 202 -6.08 -9.50 -6.14
CA ASP A 202 -6.65 -9.44 -4.80
C ASP A 202 -6.25 -8.15 -4.07
N ILE A 203 -5.00 -7.69 -4.23
CA ILE A 203 -4.55 -6.39 -3.71
C ILE A 203 -5.27 -5.24 -4.42
N CYS A 204 -5.36 -5.27 -5.76
CA CYS A 204 -6.10 -4.24 -6.49
C CYS A 204 -7.55 -4.15 -5.99
N THR A 205 -8.24 -5.28 -5.84
CA THR A 205 -9.62 -5.28 -5.32
C THR A 205 -9.71 -4.68 -3.92
N LEU A 206 -8.76 -4.99 -3.03
CA LEU A 206 -8.73 -4.39 -1.69
C LEU A 206 -8.51 -2.88 -1.74
N ILE A 207 -7.62 -2.39 -2.62
CA ILE A 207 -7.44 -0.95 -2.88
C ILE A 207 -8.76 -0.30 -3.33
N LEU A 208 -9.57 -0.97 -4.15
CA LEU A 208 -10.86 -0.41 -4.59
C LEU A 208 -11.86 -0.25 -3.45
N VAL A 209 -11.85 -1.16 -2.48
CA VAL A 209 -12.92 -1.30 -1.47
C VAL A 209 -12.48 -0.97 -0.05
N HIS A 210 -11.26 -0.49 0.18
CA HIS A 210 -10.73 -0.26 1.53
C HIS A 210 -11.50 0.79 2.36
N HIS A 211 -12.35 1.60 1.72
CA HIS A 211 -13.29 2.52 2.39
C HIS A 211 -14.73 1.99 2.48
N ASP A 212 -15.02 0.77 2.01
CA ASP A 212 -16.35 0.15 2.09
C ASP A 212 -16.62 -0.38 3.50
N ARG A 213 -17.36 0.41 4.29
CA ARG A 213 -17.74 0.09 5.67
C ARG A 213 -18.62 -1.17 5.81
N ASP A 214 -19.21 -1.64 4.72
CA ASP A 214 -20.02 -2.85 4.70
C ASP A 214 -19.27 -4.07 4.15
N PHE A 215 -17.99 -3.93 3.77
CA PHE A 215 -17.20 -5.00 3.17
C PHE A 215 -17.23 -6.31 3.98
N LEU A 216 -17.03 -6.24 5.30
CA LEU A 216 -17.04 -7.42 6.18
C LEU A 216 -18.44 -8.01 6.45
N LYS A 217 -19.51 -7.30 6.07
CA LYS A 217 -20.90 -7.80 6.15
C LYS A 217 -21.29 -8.59 4.90
N MET A 218 -20.56 -8.40 3.80
CA MET A 218 -20.78 -9.09 2.54
C MET A 218 -20.02 -10.42 2.50
N LYS A 219 -20.47 -11.34 1.64
CA LYS A 219 -19.79 -12.62 1.44
C LYS A 219 -18.51 -12.43 0.64
N ASN A 220 -17.36 -12.45 1.32
CA ASN A 220 -16.03 -12.39 0.71
C ASN A 220 -15.24 -13.68 1.01
N SER A 221 -14.05 -13.79 0.44
CA SER A 221 -13.14 -14.88 0.83
C SER A 221 -12.45 -14.55 2.15
N ARG A 222 -12.27 -15.54 3.01
CA ARG A 222 -11.60 -15.37 4.31
C ARG A 222 -10.25 -14.63 4.20
N PRO A 223 -9.36 -14.95 3.23
CA PRO A 223 -8.13 -14.19 3.07
C PRO A 223 -8.39 -12.69 2.82
N GLN A 224 -9.32 -12.33 1.92
CA GLN A 224 -9.61 -10.92 1.64
C GLN A 224 -10.13 -10.18 2.88
N GLU A 225 -11.00 -10.82 3.67
CA GLU A 225 -11.50 -10.26 4.93
C GLU A 225 -10.36 -9.99 5.92
N ILE A 226 -9.42 -10.94 6.06
CA ILE A 226 -8.24 -10.78 6.92
C ILE A 226 -7.36 -9.62 6.45
N TYR A 227 -7.03 -9.56 5.16
CA TYR A 227 -6.21 -8.47 4.62
C TYR A 227 -6.88 -7.10 4.77
N TYR A 228 -8.19 -7.02 4.53
CA TYR A 228 -8.98 -5.82 4.76
C TYR A 228 -8.95 -5.40 6.23
N ALA A 229 -9.21 -6.33 7.15
CA ALA A 229 -9.24 -6.07 8.58
C ALA A 229 -7.89 -5.59 9.11
N ILE A 230 -6.78 -6.21 8.66
CA ILE A 230 -5.43 -5.77 9.01
C ILE A 230 -5.14 -4.37 8.48
N LEU A 231 -5.53 -4.06 7.24
CA LEU A 231 -5.36 -2.72 6.68
C LEU A 231 -6.11 -1.68 7.51
N LYS A 232 -7.41 -1.89 7.79
CA LYS A 232 -8.21 -0.94 8.58
C LYS A 232 -7.68 -0.76 10.00
N LEU A 233 -7.20 -1.84 10.63
CA LEU A 233 -6.57 -1.76 11.94
C LEU A 233 -5.27 -0.94 11.88
N ALA A 234 -4.41 -1.19 10.89
CA ALA A 234 -3.17 -0.45 10.71
C ALA A 234 -3.40 1.04 10.41
N GLU A 235 -4.34 1.36 9.51
CA GLU A 235 -4.77 2.73 9.23
C GLU A 235 -5.21 3.45 10.50
N ASN A 236 -6.04 2.79 11.32
CA ASN A 236 -6.52 3.39 12.55
C ASN A 236 -5.42 3.60 13.58
N LEU A 237 -4.53 2.63 13.78
CA LEU A 237 -3.40 2.75 14.71
C LEU A 237 -2.46 3.90 14.32
N VAL A 238 -2.08 3.99 13.04
CA VAL A 238 -1.21 5.07 12.55
C VAL A 238 -1.92 6.43 12.62
N HIS A 239 -3.21 6.49 12.26
CA HIS A 239 -3.99 7.73 12.35
C HIS A 239 -4.14 8.19 13.82
N ASN A 240 -4.43 7.26 14.73
CA ASN A 240 -4.58 7.54 16.15
C ASN A 240 -3.26 7.98 16.77
N HIS A 241 -2.15 7.32 16.44
CA HIS A 241 -0.82 7.74 16.88
C HIS A 241 -0.50 9.19 16.47
N ARG A 242 -0.78 9.56 15.21
CA ARG A 242 -0.47 10.90 14.69
C ARG A 242 -1.43 12.00 15.15
N HIS A 243 -2.68 11.68 15.43
CA HIS A 243 -3.75 12.67 15.62
C HIS A 243 -4.54 12.53 16.92
N SER A 244 -4.24 11.52 17.74
CA SER A 244 -4.95 11.18 18.98
C SER A 244 -6.47 11.00 18.79
N GLN A 245 -6.89 10.52 17.61
CA GLN A 245 -8.28 10.26 17.27
C GLN A 245 -8.39 9.06 16.32
N ASN A 246 -9.57 8.45 16.24
CA ASN A 246 -9.81 7.35 15.32
C ASN A 246 -10.01 7.84 13.87
N SER A 247 -9.61 7.02 12.92
CA SER A 247 -9.92 7.21 11.50
C SER A 247 -11.43 7.16 11.25
N ALA A 248 -11.89 7.84 10.18
CA ALA A 248 -13.32 8.02 9.90
C ALA A 248 -14.10 6.69 9.74
N ASP A 249 -13.45 5.63 9.27
CA ASP A 249 -14.10 4.33 9.04
C ASP A 249 -14.11 3.46 10.29
N TRP A 250 -13.15 3.64 11.19
CA TRP A 250 -12.92 2.73 12.32
C TRP A 250 -14.15 2.44 13.18
N PRO A 251 -14.96 3.44 13.60
CA PRO A 251 -16.15 3.18 14.42
C PRO A 251 -17.17 2.25 13.78
N TYR A 252 -17.15 2.11 12.44
CA TYR A 252 -18.11 1.29 11.69
C TYR A 252 -17.63 -0.15 11.49
N VAL A 253 -16.31 -0.40 11.63
CA VAL A 253 -15.69 -1.70 11.32
C VAL A 253 -15.02 -2.37 12.52
N GLN A 254 -14.77 -1.63 13.61
CA GLN A 254 -14.01 -2.10 14.79
C GLN A 254 -14.53 -3.44 15.34
N GLU A 255 -15.81 -3.55 15.69
CA GLU A 255 -16.36 -4.77 16.30
C GLU A 255 -16.21 -6.01 15.41
N MET A 256 -16.42 -5.83 14.09
CA MET A 256 -16.25 -6.90 13.12
C MET A 256 -14.78 -7.30 12.99
N ILE A 257 -13.86 -6.33 13.00
CA ILE A 257 -12.41 -6.58 12.94
C ILE A 257 -11.94 -7.34 14.17
N PHE A 258 -12.34 -6.91 15.37
CA PHE A 258 -11.99 -7.57 16.64
C PHE A 258 -12.44 -9.03 16.63
N THR A 259 -13.69 -9.26 16.24
CA THR A 259 -14.26 -10.61 16.10
C THR A 259 -13.52 -11.43 15.04
N LEU A 260 -13.22 -10.83 13.88
CA LEU A 260 -12.61 -11.53 12.75
C LEU A 260 -11.18 -11.98 13.05
N LEU A 261 -10.40 -11.10 13.69
CA LEU A 261 -8.99 -11.30 13.99
C LEU A 261 -8.75 -11.99 15.34
N ASP A 262 -9.81 -12.23 16.12
CA ASP A 262 -9.73 -12.77 17.48
C ASP A 262 -8.83 -11.91 18.38
N ILE A 263 -9.07 -10.60 18.36
CA ILE A 263 -8.34 -9.60 19.17
C ILE A 263 -9.31 -8.82 20.06
N ASP A 264 -8.80 -8.34 21.19
CA ASP A 264 -9.51 -7.49 22.13
C ASP A 264 -8.87 -6.10 22.28
N GLU A 265 -9.40 -5.29 23.19
CA GLU A 265 -8.87 -3.94 23.48
C GLU A 265 -7.44 -4.00 24.02
N ASP A 266 -7.07 -5.02 24.79
CA ASP A 266 -5.70 -5.15 25.32
C ASP A 266 -4.72 -5.38 24.17
N ASN A 267 -5.06 -6.26 23.21
CA ASN A 267 -4.27 -6.44 22.00
C ASN A 267 -4.18 -5.15 21.19
N TYR A 268 -5.27 -4.39 21.08
CA TYR A 268 -5.28 -3.11 20.37
C TYR A 268 -4.33 -2.10 21.02
N GLN A 269 -4.33 -1.98 22.36
CA GLN A 269 -3.39 -1.13 23.08
C GLN A 269 -1.93 -1.58 22.88
N ASP A 270 -1.65 -2.88 22.96
CA ASP A 270 -0.32 -3.43 22.67
C ASP A 270 0.17 -3.03 21.26
N TYR A 271 -0.72 -3.10 20.25
CA TYR A 271 -0.36 -2.66 18.90
C TYR A 271 -0.14 -1.15 18.78
N LEU A 272 -0.86 -0.36 19.56
CA LEU A 272 -0.70 1.09 19.59
C LEU A 272 0.66 1.48 20.20
N GLU A 273 1.04 0.87 21.33
CA GLU A 273 2.35 1.04 21.97
C GLU A 273 3.50 0.56 21.08
N ASP A 274 3.33 -0.56 20.38
CA ASP A 274 4.32 -1.05 19.42
C ASP A 274 4.50 -0.09 18.23
N THR A 275 3.41 0.54 17.77
CA THR A 275 3.46 1.51 16.68
C THR A 275 4.24 2.76 17.13
N GLU A 276 4.07 3.21 18.38
CA GLU A 276 4.86 4.30 18.98
C GLU A 276 6.37 3.99 19.01
N SER A 277 6.74 2.76 19.38
CA SER A 277 8.16 2.37 19.49
C SER A 277 8.85 2.14 18.15
N CYS A 278 8.15 1.61 17.14
CA CYS A 278 8.69 1.43 15.79
C CYS A 278 9.02 2.77 15.10
N HIS A 279 8.35 3.86 15.45
CA HIS A 279 8.65 5.20 14.90
C HIS A 279 9.93 5.83 15.47
N LEU A 280 10.46 5.34 16.60
CA LEU A 280 11.66 5.90 17.23
C LEU A 280 12.97 5.22 16.78
N GLU A 281 12.91 4.10 16.05
CA GLU A 281 14.09 3.36 15.58
C GLU A 281 14.50 3.70 14.13
N GLU A 282 13.70 4.50 13.40
CA GLU A 282 13.96 4.87 12.00
C GLU A 282 14.56 6.30 11.80
N ASP A 283 14.67 7.11 12.87
CA ASP A 283 15.36 8.41 12.94
C ASP A 283 16.81 8.31 13.44
#